data_AF-A0A533YFM0-F1
#
_entry.id   AF-A0A533YFM0-F1
#
_cell.length_a   1.000
_cell.length_b   1.000
_cell.length_c   1.000
_cell.angle_alpha   90.00
_cell.angle_beta   90.00
_cell.angle_gamma   90.00
#
_symmetry.space_group_name_H-M   'P 1'
#
loop_
_entity.id
_entity.type
_entity.pdbx_description
1 polymer ?
#
loop_
_entity_poly.entity_id
_entity_poly.type
_entity_poly.pdbx_seq_one_letter_code
_entity_poly.pdbx_strand_id
1 'polypeptide(L)'
;MAATCVYCHGRKGKRSCPALNGLICSICCGENRLTKIACPADCPYLEAGTDYQRQRVGELFRQDRRRVYGEVIEVGGEKAAGLFNLIEIVCVSYFHN
;
A
#
# COMPACT_ATOMS: atom_id res chain seq x y z
N MET A 1 -12.19 -10.31 27.78
CA MET A 1 -12.64 -8.93 27.49
C MET A 1 -11.86 -8.42 26.29
N ALA A 2 -12.54 -7.93 25.24
CA ALA A 2 -11.86 -7.38 24.08
C ALA A 2 -11.26 -6.02 24.46
N ALA A 3 -9.94 -5.85 24.38
CA ALA A 3 -9.33 -4.59 24.74
C ALA A 3 -9.76 -3.48 23.78
N THR A 4 -10.04 -2.31 24.34
CA THR A 4 -10.35 -1.10 23.59
C THR A 4 -9.10 -0.50 22.97
N CYS A 5 -9.26 0.23 21.87
CA CYS A 5 -8.17 0.92 21.19
C CYS A 5 -7.48 1.90 22.14
N VAL A 6 -6.17 1.77 22.33
CA VAL A 6 -5.38 2.68 23.19
C VAL A 6 -5.26 4.10 22.63
N TYR A 7 -5.62 4.32 21.36
CA TYR A 7 -5.55 5.64 20.72
C TYR A 7 -6.87 6.41 20.79
N CYS A 8 -8.00 5.75 20.49
CA CYS A 8 -9.31 6.42 20.44
C CYS A 8 -10.29 5.99 21.52
N HIS A 9 -9.97 4.95 22.30
CA HIS A 9 -10.76 4.38 23.41
C HIS A 9 -12.21 3.97 23.10
N GLY A 10 -12.73 4.21 21.89
CA GLY A 10 -14.10 3.85 21.51
C GLY A 10 -14.22 2.56 20.70
N ARG A 11 -13.25 2.27 19.81
CA ARG A 11 -13.29 1.08 18.95
C ARG A 11 -12.53 -0.09 19.57
N LYS A 12 -12.90 -1.33 19.19
CA LYS A 12 -12.15 -2.53 19.57
C LYS A 12 -10.71 -2.48 19.04
N GLY A 13 -9.73 -2.64 19.93
CA GLY A 13 -8.33 -2.82 19.58
C GLY A 13 -8.13 -4.19 18.93
N LYS A 14 -7.52 -4.20 17.75
CA LYS A 14 -7.30 -5.43 16.95
C LYS A 14 -5.83 -5.67 16.60
N ARG A 15 -4.97 -4.65 16.71
CA ARG A 15 -3.55 -4.69 16.33
C ARG A 15 -2.69 -4.35 17.54
N SER A 16 -1.60 -5.07 17.77
CA SER A 16 -0.64 -4.72 18.82
C SER A 16 0.25 -3.58 18.33
N CYS A 17 0.21 -2.42 18.98
CA CYS A 17 1.02 -1.27 18.59
C CYS A 17 2.29 -1.21 19.45
N PRO A 18 3.50 -1.42 18.87
CA PRO A 18 4.74 -1.34 19.63
C PRO A 18 5.03 0.08 20.12
N ALA A 19 4.64 1.11 19.37
CA ALA A 19 4.85 2.52 19.73
C ALA A 19 4.00 2.99 20.91
N LEU A 20 2.78 2.47 21.05
CA LEU A 20 1.83 2.85 22.10
C LEU A 20 1.70 1.79 23.20
N ASN A 21 2.52 0.74 23.13
CA ASN A 21 2.55 -0.40 24.03
C ASN A 21 1.14 -0.95 24.37
N GLY A 22 0.30 -1.17 23.34
CA GLY A 22 -1.08 -1.60 23.55
C GLY A 22 -1.88 -1.85 22.28
N LEU A 23 -3.13 -2.28 22.43
CA LEU A 23 -3.97 -2.66 21.30
C LEU A 23 -4.61 -1.43 20.63
N ILE A 24 -4.38 -1.24 19.34
CA ILE A 24 -4.94 -0.15 18.51
C ILE A 24 -5.95 -0.71 17.49
N CYS A 25 -6.95 0.08 17.09
CA CYS A 25 -7.84 -0.31 15.98
C CYS A 25 -7.17 -0.07 14.62
N SER A 26 -7.62 -0.78 13.58
CA SER A 26 -7.05 -0.70 12.23
C SER A 26 -7.12 0.71 11.63
N ILE A 27 -8.18 1.46 11.92
CA ILE A 27 -8.40 2.82 11.39
C ILE A 27 -7.41 3.80 12.01
N CYS A 28 -7.34 3.88 13.34
CA CYS A 28 -6.38 4.76 14.02
C CYS A 28 -4.93 4.40 13.67
N CYS A 29 -4.60 3.13 13.52
CA CYS A 29 -3.30 2.67 13.05
C CYS A 29 -3.00 3.14 11.61
N GLY A 30 -3.96 3.02 10.69
CA GLY A 30 -3.76 3.43 9.29
C GLY A 30 -3.63 4.94 9.09
N GLU A 31 -4.42 5.74 9.83
CA GLU A 31 -4.46 7.20 9.71
C GLU A 31 -3.29 7.91 10.40
N ASN A 32 -2.76 7.33 11.49
CA ASN A 32 -1.82 8.03 12.37
C ASN A 32 -0.42 7.41 12.44
N ARG A 33 -0.18 6.22 11.83
CA ARG A 33 1.17 5.63 11.76
C ARG A 33 2.14 6.57 11.03
N LEU A 34 3.38 6.66 11.52
CA LEU A 34 4.46 7.53 11.02
C LEU A 34 4.20 9.04 11.06
N THR A 35 2.96 9.50 11.14
CA THR A 35 2.61 10.92 11.18
C THR A 35 2.44 11.43 12.61
N LYS A 36 1.55 10.81 13.39
CA LYS A 36 1.25 11.18 14.78
C LYS A 36 1.67 10.13 15.79
N ILE A 37 1.95 8.92 15.33
CA ILE A 37 2.46 7.81 16.12
C ILE A 37 3.90 7.55 15.66
N ALA A 38 4.84 7.66 16.59
CA ALA A 38 6.25 7.35 16.38
C ALA A 38 6.44 5.83 16.23
N CYS A 39 6.06 5.30 15.06
CA CYS A 39 6.18 3.88 14.77
C CYS A 39 7.66 3.49 14.67
N PRO A 40 8.10 2.43 15.37
CA PRO A 40 9.45 1.92 15.18
C PRO A 40 9.57 1.25 13.80
N ALA A 41 10.81 1.16 13.30
CA ALA A 41 11.09 0.65 11.97
C ALA A 41 10.69 -0.82 11.78
N ASP A 42 10.65 -1.60 12.86
CA ASP A 42 10.24 -3.01 12.90
C ASP A 42 8.72 -3.20 13.06
N CYS A 43 7.91 -2.14 12.91
CA CYS A 43 6.48 -2.24 13.08
C CYS A 43 5.84 -3.12 11.98
N PRO A 44 5.19 -4.24 12.32
CA PRO A 44 4.68 -5.23 11.35
C PRO A 44 3.52 -4.70 10.49
N TYR A 45 2.97 -3.53 10.83
CA TYR A 45 1.87 -2.89 10.11
C TYR A 45 2.35 -1.75 9.20
N LEU A 46 3.65 -1.51 9.06
CA LEU A 46 4.21 -0.57 8.09
C LEU A 46 4.26 -1.19 6.68
N GLU A 47 4.84 -2.38 6.53
CA GLU A 47 4.99 -3.09 5.25
C GLU A 47 3.64 -3.48 4.61
N ALA A 48 2.68 -3.98 5.41
CA ALA A 48 1.33 -4.29 4.90
C ALA A 48 0.56 -3.03 4.44
N GLY A 49 1.03 -1.85 4.84
CA GLY A 49 0.46 -0.56 4.43
C GLY A 49 0.76 -0.17 3.01
N THR A 50 1.99 -0.42 2.58
CA THR A 50 2.51 -0.06 1.26
C THR A 50 1.96 -1.01 0.20
N ASP A 51 1.87 -2.31 0.49
CA ASP A 51 1.36 -3.29 -0.48
C ASP A 51 -0.14 -3.17 -0.73
N TYR A 52 -0.95 -2.92 0.32
CA TYR A 52 -2.39 -2.72 0.15
C TYR A 52 -2.71 -1.44 -0.65
N GLN A 53 -1.97 -0.35 -0.43
CA GLN A 53 -2.13 0.88 -1.21
C GLN A 53 -1.67 0.69 -2.66
N ARG A 54 -0.53 0.02 -2.88
CA ARG A 54 -0.03 -0.34 -4.22
C ARG A 54 -1.02 -1.22 -4.98
N GLN A 55 -1.61 -2.22 -4.33
CA GLN A 55 -2.64 -3.08 -4.93
C GLN A 55 -3.91 -2.32 -5.30
N ARG A 56 -4.39 -1.44 -4.42
CA ARG A 56 -5.61 -0.64 -4.69
C ARG A 56 -5.42 0.36 -5.82
N VAL A 57 -4.24 1.00 -5.90
CA VAL A 57 -3.87 1.86 -7.04
C VAL A 57 -3.79 1.03 -8.32
N GLY A 58 -3.14 -0.13 -8.28
CA GLY A 58 -3.08 -1.06 -9.42
C GLY A 58 -4.46 -1.53 -9.90
N GLU A 59 -5.45 -1.59 -9.02
CA GLU A 59 -6.84 -1.89 -9.36
C GLU A 59 -7.57 -0.76 -10.08
N LEU A 60 -7.38 0.48 -9.62
CA LEU A 60 -8.01 1.65 -10.23
C LEU A 60 -7.54 1.87 -11.67
N PHE A 61 -6.25 1.64 -11.93
CA PHE A 61 -5.66 1.85 -13.26
C PHE A 61 -5.65 0.59 -14.14
N ARG A 62 -6.32 -0.49 -13.72
CA ARG A 62 -6.34 -1.76 -14.46
C ARG A 62 -6.92 -1.58 -15.87
N GLN A 63 -7.95 -0.75 -16.02
CA GLN A 63 -8.64 -0.53 -17.29
C GLN A 63 -7.79 0.33 -18.24
N ASP A 64 -7.22 1.43 -17.74
CA ASP A 64 -6.33 2.29 -18.52
C ASP A 64 -5.07 1.54 -18.95
N ARG A 65 -4.45 0.77 -18.05
CA ARG A 65 -3.29 -0.06 -18.37
C ARG A 65 -3.62 -1.08 -19.46
N ARG A 66 -4.79 -1.72 -19.40
CA ARG A 66 -5.21 -2.65 -20.48
C ARG A 66 -5.33 -1.93 -21.82
N ARG A 67 -5.91 -0.73 -21.84
CA ARG A 67 -6.06 0.05 -23.07
C ARG A 67 -4.68 0.43 -23.65
N VAL A 68 -3.79 0.99 -22.84
CA VAL A 68 -2.44 1.40 -23.27
C VAL A 68 -1.65 0.21 -23.80
N TYR A 69 -1.64 -0.93 -23.08
CA TYR A 69 -0.97 -2.13 -23.56
C TYR A 69 -1.58 -2.66 -24.87
N GLY A 70 -2.90 -2.52 -25.06
CA GLY A 70 -3.55 -2.82 -26.34
C GLY A 70 -3.03 -1.94 -27.49
N GLU A 71 -2.97 -0.63 -27.28
CA GLU A 71 -2.44 0.33 -28.26
C GLU A 71 -0.95 0.05 -28.58
N VAL A 72 -0.15 -0.27 -27.57
CA VAL A 72 1.27 -0.62 -27.75
C VAL A 72 1.44 -1.91 -28.55
N ILE A 73 0.62 -2.93 -28.29
CA ILE A 73 0.63 -4.18 -29.06
C ILE A 73 0.18 -3.92 -30.50
N GLU A 74 -0.84 -3.10 -30.72
CA GLU A 74 -1.35 -2.77 -32.05
C GLU A 74 -0.28 -2.10 -32.92
N VAL A 75 0.47 -1.15 -32.35
CA VAL A 75 1.48 -0.38 -33.09
C VAL A 75 2.83 -1.09 -33.17
N GLY A 76 3.28 -1.75 -32.10
CA GLY A 76 4.64 -2.26 -31.95
C GLY A 76 4.75 -3.77 -31.72
N GLY A 77 3.62 -4.47 -31.61
CA GLY A 77 3.58 -5.90 -31.33
C GLY A 77 4.03 -6.29 -29.92
N GLU A 78 4.06 -7.59 -29.68
CA GLU A 78 4.38 -8.19 -28.37
C GLU A 78 5.75 -7.77 -27.82
N LYS A 79 6.75 -7.57 -28.70
CA LYS A 79 8.10 -7.15 -28.29
C LYS A 79 8.11 -5.72 -27.74
N ALA A 80 7.35 -4.80 -28.35
CA ALA A 80 7.21 -3.44 -27.85
C ALA A 80 6.47 -3.40 -26.51
N ALA A 81 5.43 -4.22 -26.37
CA ALA A 81 4.72 -4.37 -25.09
C ALA A 81 5.63 -4.91 -23.98
N GLY A 82 6.48 -5.89 -24.30
CA GLY A 82 7.49 -6.41 -23.38
C GLY A 82 8.50 -5.34 -22.93
N LEU A 83 8.99 -4.51 -23.85
CA LEU A 83 9.88 -3.39 -23.53
C LEU A 83 9.17 -2.34 -22.67
N PHE A 84 7.93 -1.99 -23.02
CA PHE A 84 7.12 -1.04 -22.26
C PHE A 84 6.89 -1.51 -20.82
N ASN A 85 6.60 -2.79 -20.61
CA ASN A 85 6.48 -3.39 -19.27
C ASN A 85 7.77 -3.28 -18.46
N LEU A 86 8.93 -3.52 -19.09
CA LEU A 86 10.22 -3.37 -18.41
C LEU A 86 10.44 -1.93 -17.94
N ILE A 87 10.15 -0.95 -18.81
CA ILE A 87 10.25 0.48 -18.48
C ILE A 87 9.27 0.82 -17.35
N GLU A 88 8.03 0.36 -17.42
CA GLU A 88 7.01 0.59 -16.39
C GLU A 88 7.47 0.09 -15.01
N ILE A 89 8.00 -1.13 -14.93
CA ILE A 89 8.54 -1.71 -13.69
C ILE A 89 9.69 -0.87 -13.13
N VAL A 90 10.63 -0.47 -13.98
CA VAL A 90 11.80 0.33 -13.57
C VAL A 90 11.36 1.71 -13.07
N CYS A 91 10.47 2.38 -13.80
CA CYS A 91 9.94 3.69 -13.41
C CYS A 91 9.21 3.62 -12.06
N VAL A 92 8.31 2.65 -11.90
CA VAL A 92 7.59 2.46 -10.64
C VAL A 92 8.55 2.19 -9.49
N SER A 93 9.56 1.35 -9.71
CA SER A 93 10.56 1.02 -8.68
C SER A 93 11.43 2.22 -8.30
N TYR A 94 11.75 3.10 -9.26
CA TYR A 94 12.57 4.30 -9.02
C TYR A 94 11.80 5.41 -8.30
N PHE A 95 10.53 5.63 -8.64
CA PHE A 95 9.74 6.72 -8.07
C PHE A 95 8.98 6.36 -6.78
N HIS A 96 8.85 5.07 -6.46
CA HIS A 96 8.11 4.59 -5.27
C HIS A 96 8.95 3.78 -4.26
N ASN A 97 10.28 3.74 -4.41
CA ASN A 97 11.25 3.43 -3.36
C ASN A 97 12.08 4.67 -3.04
#